data_AF-A0A2T0JI67-F1
#
_entry.id   AF-A0A2T0JI67-F1
#
_cell.length_a   1.000
_cell.length_b   1.000
_cell.length_c   1.000
_cell.angle_alpha   90.00
_cell.angle_beta   90.00
_cell.angle_gamma   90.00
#
_symmetry.space_group_name_H-M   'P 1'
#
loop_
_entity.id
_entity.type
_entity.pdbx_description
1 polymer ?
#
loop_
_entity_poly.entity_id
_entity_poly.type
_entity_poly.pdbx_seq_one_letter_code
_entity_poly.pdbx_strand_id
1 'polypeptide(L)' 'MTARPGPLYPWHIPDMATYDCRRCGEPWPCEDARLDLIELWAPAELDLRMTAEMRLAAPVLPDVPLEPRFLGWIRQLREG' A
#
# COMPACT_ATOMS: atom_id res chain seq x y z
N MET A 1 -16.01 17.25 -9.28
CA MET A 1 -16.40 15.84 -9.05
C MET A 1 -15.98 15.04 -10.27
N THR A 2 -14.72 14.67 -10.38
CA THR A 2 -14.22 13.84 -11.50
C THR A 2 -14.28 12.39 -11.07
N ALA A 3 -14.98 11.57 -11.86
CA ALA A 3 -15.10 10.13 -11.67
C ALA A 3 -13.71 9.46 -11.62
N ARG A 4 -13.51 8.51 -10.69
CA ARG A 4 -12.33 7.62 -10.68
C ARG A 4 -12.38 6.77 -11.96
N PRO A 5 -11.38 6.84 -12.86
CA PRO A 5 -11.27 5.89 -13.96
C PRO A 5 -11.06 4.48 -13.38
N GLY A 6 -11.79 3.49 -13.88
CA GLY A 6 -11.63 2.07 -13.52
C GLY A 6 -10.23 1.49 -13.86
N PRO A 7 -9.97 0.22 -13.47
CA PRO A 7 -8.64 -0.25 -13.11
C PRO A 7 -7.84 -0.62 -14.34
N LEU A 8 -7.02 0.30 -14.83
CA LEU A 8 -5.93 -0.06 -15.74
C LEU A 8 -4.58 -0.12 -15.02
N TYR A 9 -4.38 0.65 -13.94
CA TYR A 9 -3.17 0.61 -13.12
C TYR A 9 -3.48 1.15 -11.70
N PRO A 10 -2.81 0.65 -10.63
CA PRO A 10 -2.86 1.33 -9.34
C PRO A 10 -2.32 2.75 -9.50
N TRP A 11 -3.11 3.76 -9.14
CA TRP A 11 -2.74 5.16 -9.34
C TRP A 11 -1.87 5.69 -8.21
N HIS A 12 -2.09 5.15 -7.01
CA HIS A 12 -1.33 5.49 -5.82
C HIS A 12 -0.20 4.47 -5.63
N ILE A 13 0.92 4.71 -6.31
CA ILE A 13 2.14 3.88 -6.25
C ILE A 13 3.19 4.49 -5.30
N PRO A 14 4.08 3.66 -4.71
CA PRO A 14 5.15 4.15 -3.87
C PRO A 14 6.24 4.83 -4.70
N ASP A 15 6.87 5.86 -4.14
CA ASP A 15 8.20 6.27 -4.57
C ASP A 15 9.25 5.41 -3.87
N MET A 16 10.02 4.62 -4.61
CA MET A 16 11.01 3.71 -4.02
C MET A 16 12.13 4.43 -3.26
N ALA A 17 12.29 5.75 -3.43
CA ALA A 17 13.30 6.55 -2.73
C ALA A 17 12.85 7.04 -1.35
N THR A 18 11.54 7.26 -1.12
CA THR A 18 11.01 7.79 0.16
C THR A 18 9.88 6.94 0.74
N TYR A 19 9.33 6.03 -0.06
CA TYR A 19 8.12 5.27 0.20
C TYR A 19 6.86 6.14 0.43
N ASP A 20 6.87 7.38 -0.04
CA ASP A 20 5.66 8.19 -0.09
C ASP A 20 4.88 7.91 -1.38
N CYS A 21 3.58 8.14 -1.35
CA CYS A 21 2.73 7.96 -2.51
C CYS A 21 3.05 9.03 -3.55
N ARG A 22 3.41 8.62 -4.77
CA ARG A 22 3.71 9.55 -5.87
C ARG A 22 2.54 10.43 -6.29
N ARG A 23 1.31 10.05 -5.92
CA ARG A 23 0.09 10.75 -6.31
C ARG A 23 -0.33 11.81 -5.29
N CYS A 24 -0.39 11.44 -4.01
CA CYS A 24 -0.87 12.34 -2.95
C CYS A 24 0.22 12.84 -1.99
N GLY A 25 1.42 12.26 -2.02
CA GLY A 25 2.53 12.62 -1.11
C GLY A 25 2.43 12.00 0.29
N GLU A 26 1.32 11.34 0.63
CA GLU A 26 1.15 10.66 1.92
C GLU A 26 1.98 9.37 2.01
N PRO A 27 2.32 8.90 3.22
CA PRO A 27 3.02 7.62 3.41
C PRO A 27 2.33 6.46 2.70
N TRP A 28 3.02 5.80 1.76
CA TRP A 28 2.48 4.64 1.07
C TRP A 28 2.54 3.38 1.97
N PRO A 29 1.51 2.50 2.00
CA PRO A 29 0.24 2.62 1.30
C PRO A 29 -0.71 3.62 1.98
N CYS A 30 -1.09 4.66 1.24
CA CYS A 30 -2.12 5.62 1.62
C CYS A 30 -3.52 5.00 1.46
N GLU A 31 -4.57 5.67 1.95
CA GLU A 31 -5.94 5.13 1.90
C GLU A 31 -6.39 4.69 0.50
N ASP A 32 -6.21 5.57 -0.50
CA ASP A 32 -6.55 5.22 -1.89
C ASP A 32 -5.70 4.07 -2.45
N ALA A 33 -4.42 3.98 -2.08
CA ALA A 33 -3.58 2.85 -2.47
C ALA A 33 -4.09 1.53 -1.87
N ARG A 34 -4.57 1.56 -0.62
CA ARG A 34 -5.13 0.37 0.02
C ARG A 34 -6.38 -0.10 -0.71
N LEU A 35 -7.27 0.82 -1.09
CA LEU A 35 -8.46 0.50 -1.88
C LEU A 35 -8.08 -0.12 -3.24
N ASP A 36 -7.16 0.51 -3.97
CA ASP A 36 -6.67 -0.02 -5.25
C ASP A 36 -6.06 -1.43 -5.06
N LEU A 37 -5.27 -1.64 -4.00
CA LEU A 37 -4.64 -2.94 -3.70
C LEU A 37 -5.66 -4.03 -3.33
N ILE A 38 -6.73 -3.69 -2.60
CA ILE A 38 -7.80 -4.63 -2.23
C ILE A 38 -8.58 -5.05 -3.48
N GLU A 39 -8.84 -4.12 -4.40
CA GLU A 39 -9.57 -4.43 -5.65
C GLU A 39 -8.75 -5.31 -6.60
N LEU A 40 -7.42 -5.19 -6.56
CA LEU A 40 -6.52 -5.85 -7.52
C LEU A 40 -6.07 -7.27 -7.11
N TRP A 41 -6.11 -7.61 -5.82
CA TRP A 41 -5.48 -8.84 -5.32
C TRP A 41 -6.41 -9.64 -4.39
N ALA A 42 -6.35 -10.97 -4.48
CA ALA A 42 -6.99 -11.81 -3.48
C ALA A 42 -6.31 -11.63 -2.10
N PRO A 43 -7.00 -11.86 -0.97
CA PRO A 43 -6.46 -11.57 0.36
C PRO A 43 -5.11 -12.23 0.70
N ALA A 44 -4.85 -13.44 0.19
CA ALA A 44 -3.57 -14.12 0.39
C ALA A 44 -2.45 -13.53 -0.47
N GLU A 45 -2.76 -13.13 -1.70
CA GLU A 45 -1.81 -12.50 -2.62
C GLU A 45 -1.46 -11.08 -2.16
N LEU A 46 -2.45 -10.35 -1.64
CA LEU A 46 -2.26 -9.03 -1.06
C LEU A 46 -1.28 -9.07 0.13
N ASP A 47 -1.43 -10.04 1.02
CA ASP A 47 -0.52 -10.24 2.17
C ASP A 47 0.92 -10.50 1.73
N LEU A 48 1.11 -11.39 0.75
CA LEU A 48 2.42 -11.68 0.18
C LEU A 48 3.02 -10.44 -0.51
N ARG A 49 2.21 -9.72 -1.30
CA ARG A 49 2.61 -8.50 -2.00
C ARG A 49 3.06 -7.42 -1.02
N MET A 50 2.30 -7.20 0.05
CA MET A 50 2.58 -6.17 1.05
C MET A 50 3.74 -6.57 1.98
N THR A 51 3.92 -7.85 2.24
CA THR A 51 5.12 -8.36 2.92
C THR A 51 6.38 -8.12 2.08
N ALA A 52 6.30 -8.31 0.75
CA ALA A 52 7.41 -8.00 -0.14
C ALA A 52 7.73 -6.50 -0.16
N GLU A 53 6.72 -5.64 -0.24
CA GLU A 53 6.89 -4.19 -0.19
C GLU A 53 7.49 -3.72 1.15
N MET A 54 7.04 -4.29 2.27
CA MET A 54 7.60 -3.99 3.59
C MET A 54 9.12 -4.26 3.65
N ARG A 55 9.58 -5.36 3.04
CA ARG A 55 11.01 -5.71 2.98
C ARG A 55 11.80 -4.76 2.09
N LEU A 56 11.20 -4.31 0.98
CA LEU A 56 11.81 -3.32 0.08
C LEU A 56 11.89 -1.93 0.71
N ALA A 57 10.93 -1.58 1.58
CA ALA A 57 10.89 -0.31 2.31
C ALA A 57 11.89 -0.22 3.47
N ALA A 58 12.28 -1.35 4.05
CA ALA A 58 13.14 -1.41 5.22
C ALA A 58 14.44 -0.58 5.14
N PRO A 59 15.23 -0.61 4.05
CA PRO A 59 16.43 0.22 3.95
C PRO A 59 16.14 1.72 3.80
N VAL A 60 14.94 2.10 3.34
CA VAL A 60 14.55 3.49 3.05
C VAL A 60 13.92 4.15 4.29
N LEU A 61 13.29 3.36 5.15
CA LEU A 61 12.51 3.82 6.29
C LEU A 61 13.02 3.22 7.62
N PRO A 62 14.27 3.53 8.03
CA PRO A 62 14.90 2.88 9.19
C PRO A 62 14.18 3.14 10.52
N ASP A 63 13.52 4.30 10.66
CA ASP A 63 12.90 4.74 11.91
C ASP A 63 11.36 4.60 11.91
N VAL A 64 10.80 3.92 10.89
CA VAL A 64 9.35 3.75 10.75
C VAL A 64 8.94 2.35 11.21
N PRO A 65 7.87 2.21 12.02
CA PRO A 65 7.31 0.90 12.32
C PRO A 65 6.64 0.29 11.07
N LEU A 66 7.37 -0.57 10.37
CA LEU A 66 6.96 -1.11 9.06
C LEU A 66 5.78 -2.08 9.13
N GLU A 67 5.75 -3.01 10.10
CA GLU A 67 4.67 -4.00 10.18
C GLU A 67 3.29 -3.33 10.38
N PRO A 68 3.10 -2.39 11.32
CA PRO A 68 1.85 -1.65 11.44
C PRO A 68 1.47 -0.87 10.17
N ARG A 69 2.46 -0.30 9.48
CA ARG A 69 2.25 0.50 8.26
C ARG A 69 1.82 -0.35 7.06
N PHE A 70 2.49 -1.47 6.82
CA PHE A 70 2.29 -2.28 5.61
C PHE A 70 1.28 -3.41 5.80
N LEU A 71 1.20 -4.00 7.00
CA LEU A 71 0.39 -5.19 7.28
C LEU A 71 -0.75 -4.94 8.28
N GLY A 72 -0.64 -3.92 9.14
CA GLY A 72 -1.64 -3.65 10.19
C GLY A 72 -3.07 -3.49 9.64
N TRP A 73 -3.23 -2.83 8.50
CA TRP A 73 -4.53 -2.64 7.86
C TRP A 73 -5.07 -3.91 7.17
N ILE A 74 -4.20 -4.82 6.73
CA ILE A 74 -4.60 -6.12 6.14
C ILE A 74 -5.15 -7.04 7.23
N ARG A 75 -4.54 -7.01 8.41
CA ARG A 75 -5.01 -7.79 9.57
C ARG A 75 -6.43 -7.38 9.97
N GLN A 76 -6.71 -6.08 9.97
CA GLN A 76 -8.05 -5.55 10.22
C GLN A 76 -9.08 -6.04 9.19
N LEU A 77 -8.71 -6.16 7.91
CA LEU A 77 -9.58 -6.71 6.86
C LEU A 77 -9.91 -8.21 7.03
N ARG A 78 -9.11 -8.96 7.79
CA ARG A 78 -9.37 -10.39 8.05
C ARG A 78 -10.25 -10.63 9.28
N GLU A 79 -10.27 -9.67 10.19
CA GLU A 79 -10.99 -9.75 11.46
C GLU A 79 -12.39 -9.13 11.39
N GLY A 80 -12.69 -8.35 10.35
CA GLY A 80 -14.01 -7.80 10.03
C GLY A 80 -14.72 -8.60 8.95
#